data_AF-A0A944QVN6-F1
#
_entry.id   AF-A0A944QVN6-F1
#
_cell.length_a   1.000
_cell.length_b   1.000
_cell.length_c   1.000
_cell.angle_alpha   90.00
_cell.angle_beta   90.00
_cell.angle_gamma   90.00
#
_symmetry.space_group_name_H-M   'P 1'
#
loop_
_entity.id
_entity.type
_entity.pdbx_description
1 polymer ?
#
loop_
_entity_poly.entity_id
_entity_poly.type
_entity_poly.pdbx_seq_one_letter_code
_entity_poly.pdbx_strand_id
1 'polypeptide(L)'
;MKKKEKKLKKKLKQEKEKLKRRPKASDEAVVQTLTDKIKRLKSELKDRDKLIGSLQKRLKKSADKNGKSDNKNDKLKGRSGAAKLLRSQRTARIGVAQKQAWKQHGFLRDRYEYHLENGQAKETARAMANRDLRDSFGDEAGYSEQELETILS
;
A
#
# COMPACT_ATOMS: atom_id res chain seq x y z
N MET A 1 52.37 1.46 -31.00
CA MET A 1 51.01 1.02 -31.39
C MET A 1 50.65 -0.40 -30.94
N LYS A 2 51.44 -1.45 -31.31
CA LYS A 2 51.08 -2.88 -31.10
C LYS A 2 50.87 -3.35 -29.64
N LYS A 3 51.52 -2.75 -28.64
CA LYS A 3 51.40 -3.15 -27.20
C LYS A 3 50.03 -2.79 -26.58
N LYS A 4 49.44 -1.65 -26.95
CA LYS A 4 48.13 -1.20 -26.45
C LYS A 4 47.00 -2.09 -26.98
N GLU A 5 47.10 -2.50 -28.24
CA GLU A 5 46.12 -3.36 -28.91
C GLU A 5 46.10 -4.79 -28.32
N LYS A 6 47.26 -5.36 -27.99
CA LYS A 6 47.37 -6.66 -27.30
C LYS A 6 46.72 -6.64 -25.91
N LYS A 7 46.88 -5.54 -25.15
CA LYS A 7 46.24 -5.36 -23.84
C LYS A 7 44.71 -5.27 -23.97
N LEU A 8 44.21 -4.53 -24.96
CA LEU A 8 42.77 -4.42 -25.25
C LEU A 8 42.16 -5.79 -25.60
N LYS A 9 42.81 -6.55 -26.49
CA LYS A 9 42.35 -7.91 -26.86
C LYS A 9 42.33 -8.87 -25.67
N LYS A 10 43.30 -8.76 -24.74
CA LYS A 10 43.33 -9.58 -23.51
C LYS A 10 42.20 -9.22 -22.53
N LYS A 11 41.90 -7.93 -22.35
CA LYS A 11 40.77 -7.47 -21.51
C LYS A 11 39.42 -7.90 -22.07
N LEU A 12 39.22 -7.76 -23.38
CA LEU A 12 38.00 -8.20 -24.08
C LEU A 12 37.78 -9.72 -23.95
N LYS A 13 38.85 -10.51 -24.00
CA LYS A 13 38.76 -11.97 -23.82
C LYS A 13 38.37 -12.33 -22.39
N GLN A 14 38.93 -11.64 -21.39
CA GLN A 14 38.57 -11.83 -19.98
C GLN A 14 37.14 -11.41 -19.67
N GLU A 15 36.64 -10.30 -20.21
CA GLU A 15 35.24 -9.89 -20.03
C GLU A 15 34.27 -10.87 -20.67
N LYS A 16 34.54 -11.34 -21.90
CA LYS A 16 33.69 -12.34 -22.55
C LYS A 16 33.63 -13.66 -21.77
N GLU A 17 34.72 -14.05 -21.12
CA GLU A 17 34.76 -15.24 -20.28
C GLU A 17 33.97 -15.06 -18.96
N LYS A 18 34.03 -13.85 -18.36
CA LYS A 18 33.22 -13.50 -17.18
C LYS A 18 31.72 -13.44 -17.49
N LEU A 19 31.34 -12.91 -18.66
CA LEU A 19 29.95 -12.92 -19.13
C LEU A 19 29.42 -14.33 -19.42
N LYS A 20 30.27 -15.25 -19.91
CA LYS A 20 29.88 -16.65 -20.12
C LYS A 20 29.68 -17.44 -18.83
N ARG A 21 30.30 -17.04 -17.72
CA ARG A 21 30.23 -17.73 -16.42
C ARG A 21 29.13 -17.21 -15.48
N ARG A 22 28.32 -16.21 -15.89
CA ARG A 22 27.13 -15.82 -15.14
C ARG A 22 26.08 -16.94 -15.21
N PRO A 23 25.53 -17.40 -14.07
CA PRO A 23 24.57 -18.50 -14.06
C PRO A 23 23.22 -18.02 -14.60
N LYS A 24 22.95 -18.28 -15.88
CA LYS A 24 21.67 -17.98 -16.54
C LYS A 24 20.44 -18.56 -15.81
N ALA A 25 20.63 -19.64 -15.05
CA ALA A 25 19.59 -20.28 -14.25
C ALA A 25 18.99 -19.35 -13.17
N SER A 26 19.75 -18.37 -12.67
CA SER A 26 19.26 -17.40 -11.68
C SER A 26 18.27 -16.42 -12.29
N ASP A 27 18.53 -15.94 -13.51
CA ASP A 27 17.67 -14.97 -14.17
C ASP A 27 16.37 -15.63 -14.65
N GLU A 28 16.45 -16.87 -15.14
CA GLU A 28 15.27 -17.66 -15.56
C GLU A 28 14.30 -17.92 -14.38
N ALA A 29 14.83 -18.27 -13.21
CA ALA A 29 14.02 -18.49 -12.01
C ALA A 29 13.35 -17.20 -11.52
N VAL A 30 14.06 -16.06 -11.57
CA VAL A 30 13.50 -14.74 -11.24
C VAL A 30 12.40 -14.36 -12.24
N VAL A 31 12.61 -14.60 -13.54
CA VAL A 31 11.60 -14.35 -14.57
C VAL A 31 10.35 -15.22 -14.35
N GLN A 32 10.53 -16.49 -13.98
CA GLN A 32 9.42 -17.40 -13.68
C GLN A 32 8.59 -16.92 -12.49
N THR A 33 9.25 -16.55 -11.38
CA THR A 33 8.57 -16.06 -10.17
C THR A 33 7.83 -14.74 -10.41
N LEU A 34 8.43 -13.82 -11.19
CA LEU A 34 7.77 -12.57 -11.59
C LEU A 34 6.56 -12.84 -12.50
N THR A 35 6.68 -13.81 -13.42
CA THR A 35 5.58 -14.21 -14.31
C THR A 35 4.39 -14.77 -13.53
N ASP A 36 4.65 -15.62 -12.54
CA ASP A 36 3.61 -16.18 -11.68
C ASP A 36 2.96 -15.10 -10.80
N LYS A 37 3.75 -14.15 -10.29
CA LYS A 37 3.23 -12.99 -9.55
C LYS A 37 2.33 -12.12 -10.42
N ILE A 38 2.71 -11.87 -11.68
CA ILE A 38 1.88 -11.13 -12.65
C ILE A 38 0.57 -11.86 -12.92
N LYS A 39 0.59 -13.19 -13.12
CA LYS A 39 -0.63 -13.99 -13.34
C LYS A 39 -1.58 -13.88 -12.15
N ARG A 40 -1.05 -14.03 -10.93
CA ARG A 40 -1.84 -13.92 -9.70
C ARG A 40 -2.48 -12.54 -9.55
N LEU A 41 -1.71 -11.47 -9.77
CA LEU A 41 -2.21 -10.10 -9.71
C LEU A 41 -3.29 -9.83 -10.77
N LYS A 42 -3.14 -10.37 -11.99
CA LYS A 42 -4.16 -10.27 -13.03
C LYS A 42 -5.47 -10.98 -12.64
N SER A 43 -5.40 -12.16 -12.02
CA SER A 43 -6.62 -12.83 -11.51
C SER A 43 -7.30 -12.03 -10.42
N GLU A 44 -6.51 -11.46 -9.50
CA GLU A 44 -7.05 -10.66 -8.40
C GLU A 44 -7.73 -9.37 -8.89
N LEU A 45 -7.12 -8.68 -9.86
CA LEU A 45 -7.75 -7.52 -10.50
C LEU A 45 -9.08 -7.89 -11.16
N LYS A 46 -9.12 -9.01 -11.90
CA LYS A 46 -10.34 -9.49 -12.55
C LYS A 46 -11.45 -9.80 -11.53
N ASP A 47 -11.11 -10.36 -10.38
CA ASP A 47 -12.09 -10.65 -9.34
C ASP A 47 -12.55 -9.38 -8.61
N ARG A 48 -11.65 -8.41 -8.39
CA ARG A 48 -12.01 -7.09 -7.89
C ARG A 48 -12.95 -6.36 -8.85
N ASP A 49 -12.71 -6.39 -10.15
CA ASP A 49 -13.59 -5.77 -11.16
C ASP A 49 -14.99 -6.40 -11.17
N LYS A 50 -15.08 -7.73 -11.10
CA LYS A 50 -16.38 -8.42 -10.95
C LYS A 50 -17.10 -7.99 -9.68
N LEU A 51 -16.38 -7.88 -8.56
CA LEU A 51 -16.95 -7.46 -7.29
C LEU A 51 -17.48 -6.02 -7.38
N ILE A 52 -16.69 -5.10 -7.94
CA ILE A 52 -17.08 -3.71 -8.18
C ILE A 52 -18.35 -3.67 -9.04
N GLY A 53 -18.38 -4.39 -10.16
CA GLY A 53 -19.57 -4.46 -11.02
C GLY A 53 -20.81 -5.01 -10.28
N SER A 54 -20.64 -6.01 -9.41
CA SER A 54 -21.73 -6.55 -8.59
C SER A 54 -22.26 -5.54 -7.57
N LEU A 55 -21.37 -4.71 -6.99
CA LEU A 55 -21.70 -3.69 -6.01
C LEU A 55 -22.39 -2.50 -6.68
N GLN A 56 -21.88 -2.06 -7.84
CA GLN A 56 -22.53 -1.02 -8.66
C GLN A 56 -23.93 -1.44 -9.10
N LYS A 57 -24.12 -2.68 -9.56
CA LYS A 57 -25.45 -3.21 -9.89
C LYS A 57 -26.39 -3.22 -8.68
N ARG A 58 -25.88 -3.57 -7.49
CA ARG A 58 -26.65 -3.53 -6.24
C ARG A 58 -27.03 -2.11 -5.85
N LEU A 59 -26.11 -1.15 -5.96
CA LEU A 59 -26.35 0.26 -5.70
C LEU A 59 -27.41 0.84 -6.65
N LYS A 60 -27.31 0.53 -7.95
CA LYS A 60 -28.32 0.94 -8.95
C LYS A 60 -29.70 0.35 -8.61
N LYS A 61 -29.78 -0.96 -8.33
CA LYS A 61 -31.03 -1.60 -7.91
C LYS A 61 -31.62 -1.02 -6.62
N SER A 62 -30.80 -0.58 -5.66
CA SER A 62 -31.29 0.10 -4.46
C SER A 62 -31.75 1.54 -4.73
N ALA A 63 -31.13 2.24 -5.68
CA ALA A 63 -31.57 3.57 -6.11
C ALA A 63 -32.92 3.49 -6.84
N ASP A 64 -33.08 2.51 -7.74
CA ASP A 64 -34.33 2.30 -8.49
C ASP A 64 -35.50 1.87 -7.57
N LYS A 65 -35.22 1.16 -6.47
CA LYS A 65 -36.23 0.78 -5.46
C LYS A 65 -36.70 1.92 -4.55
N ASN A 66 -35.94 3.01 -4.45
CA ASN A 66 -36.33 4.19 -3.67
C ASN A 66 -37.17 5.20 -4.49
N GLY A 67 -37.32 4.99 -5.81
CA GLY A 67 -38.05 5.90 -6.71
C GLY A 67 -39.49 5.47 -7.07
N LYS A 68 -39.94 4.27 -6.67
CA LYS A 68 -41.33 3.82 -6.89
C LYS A 68 -42.03 3.58 -5.56
N SER A 69 -42.56 4.66 -5.01
CA SER A 69 -43.54 4.63 -3.94
C SER A 69 -44.89 4.14 -4.49
N ASP A 70 -45.17 2.85 -4.38
CA ASP A 70 -46.55 2.36 -4.35
C ASP A 70 -46.78 1.66 -3.02
N ASN A 71 -47.12 2.51 -2.05
CA ASN A 71 -48.15 2.33 -1.05
C ASN A 71 -48.68 0.89 -0.85
N LYS A 72 -47.96 0.03 -0.14
CA LYS A 72 -48.58 -1.01 0.70
C LYS A 72 -47.81 -1.18 2.00
N ASN A 73 -48.50 -0.87 3.09
CA ASN A 73 -48.19 -1.30 4.44
C ASN A 73 -47.85 -2.79 4.43
N ASP A 74 -46.57 -3.11 4.60
CA ASP A 74 -46.20 -4.43 5.09
C ASP A 74 -45.23 -4.25 6.25
N LYS A 75 -45.78 -4.46 7.46
CA LYS A 75 -45.02 -4.49 8.71
C LYS A 75 -44.08 -5.69 8.64
N LEU A 76 -42.90 -5.50 8.07
CA LEU A 76 -41.76 -6.39 8.31
C LEU A 76 -41.28 -6.14 9.74
N LYS A 77 -41.87 -6.90 10.67
CA LYS A 77 -41.46 -7.04 12.07
C LYS A 77 -39.94 -7.24 12.16
N GLY A 78 -39.36 -6.56 13.14
CA GLY A 78 -37.93 -6.30 13.23
C GLY A 78 -37.09 -7.56 13.48
N ARG A 79 -36.16 -7.81 12.55
CA ARG A 79 -35.00 -8.69 12.78
C ARG A 79 -33.67 -8.04 12.32
N SER A 80 -33.62 -6.71 12.29
CA SER A 80 -32.48 -5.97 11.74
C SER A 80 -32.19 -4.64 12.47
N GLY A 81 -32.71 -4.45 13.68
CA GLY A 81 -32.33 -3.30 14.52
C GLY A 81 -30.89 -3.44 15.03
N ALA A 82 -30.60 -4.56 15.71
CA ALA A 82 -29.28 -4.85 16.25
C ALA A 82 -28.18 -4.95 15.17
N ALA A 83 -28.45 -5.63 14.04
CA ALA A 83 -27.47 -5.73 12.95
C ALA A 83 -27.20 -4.39 12.25
N LYS A 84 -28.20 -3.49 12.16
CA LYS A 84 -28.03 -2.14 11.61
C LYS A 84 -27.31 -1.21 12.60
N LEU A 85 -27.60 -1.32 13.90
CA LEU A 85 -26.87 -0.65 14.98
C LEU A 85 -25.40 -1.10 15.04
N LEU A 86 -25.13 -2.41 14.99
CA LEU A 86 -23.78 -2.96 14.99
C LEU A 86 -23.00 -2.54 13.74
N ARG A 87 -23.64 -2.53 12.55
CA ARG A 87 -23.01 -1.99 11.34
C ARG A 87 -22.71 -0.51 11.46
N SER A 88 -23.66 0.30 11.94
CA SER A 88 -23.48 1.74 12.17
C SER A 88 -22.36 2.02 13.17
N GLN A 89 -22.33 1.29 14.29
CA GLN A 89 -21.29 1.40 15.32
C GLN A 89 -19.92 0.96 14.78
N ARG A 90 -19.87 -0.10 13.97
CA ARG A 90 -18.63 -0.56 13.33
C ARG A 90 -18.12 0.44 12.29
N THR A 91 -18.99 1.02 11.47
CA THR A 91 -18.61 2.07 10.51
C THR A 91 -18.19 3.36 11.21
N ALA A 92 -18.83 3.72 12.32
CA ALA A 92 -18.42 4.86 13.14
C ALA A 92 -17.03 4.64 13.75
N ARG A 93 -16.75 3.45 14.29
CA ARG A 93 -15.42 3.08 14.79
C ARG A 93 -14.35 3.11 13.70
N ILE A 94 -14.66 2.61 12.50
CA ILE A 94 -13.76 2.68 11.34
C ILE A 94 -13.48 4.15 10.96
N GLY A 95 -14.51 5.01 10.96
CA GLY A 95 -14.33 6.43 10.68
C GLY A 95 -13.49 7.16 11.73
N VAL A 96 -13.63 6.80 13.02
CA VAL A 96 -12.79 7.35 14.10
C VAL A 96 -11.35 6.88 13.97
N ALA A 97 -11.12 5.58 13.72
CA ALA A 97 -9.79 5.04 13.51
C ALA A 97 -9.08 5.66 12.29
N GLN A 98 -9.78 5.84 11.17
CA GLN A 98 -9.23 6.50 9.98
C GLN A 98 -8.89 7.97 10.25
N LYS A 99 -9.76 8.70 10.95
CA LYS A 99 -9.49 10.09 11.34
C LYS A 99 -8.28 10.19 12.26
N GLN A 100 -8.12 9.25 13.18
CA GLN A 100 -6.99 9.22 14.12
C GLN A 100 -5.69 8.86 13.41
N ALA A 101 -5.71 7.90 12.49
CA ALA A 101 -4.57 7.59 11.63
C ALA A 101 -4.14 8.80 10.79
N TRP A 102 -5.08 9.54 10.21
CA TRP A 102 -4.75 10.78 9.49
C TRP A 102 -4.14 11.86 10.37
N LYS A 103 -4.62 12.01 11.61
CA LYS A 103 -4.01 12.93 12.59
C LYS A 103 -2.58 12.52 12.93
N GLN A 104 -2.34 11.23 13.16
CA GLN A 104 -1.01 10.69 13.42
C GLN A 104 -0.08 10.93 12.22
N HIS A 105 -0.52 10.64 11.00
CA HIS A 105 0.27 10.89 9.79
C HIS A 105 0.56 12.38 9.57
N GLY A 106 -0.41 13.26 9.78
CA GLY A 106 -0.21 14.71 9.69
C GLY A 106 0.83 15.19 10.69
N PHE A 107 0.66 14.81 11.96
CA PHE A 107 1.60 15.16 13.03
C PHE A 107 3.01 14.64 12.76
N LEU A 108 3.13 13.40 12.28
CA LEU A 108 4.41 12.80 11.91
C LEU A 108 5.13 13.64 10.84
N ARG A 109 4.40 14.09 9.83
CA ARG A 109 4.94 14.89 8.73
C ARG A 109 5.39 16.27 9.23
N ASP A 110 4.55 16.94 10.02
CA ASP A 110 4.85 18.26 10.56
C ASP A 110 6.13 18.21 11.43
N ARG A 111 6.27 17.19 12.28
CA ARG A 111 7.49 17.00 13.11
C ARG A 111 8.71 16.65 12.26
N TYR A 112 8.53 15.83 11.22
CA TYR A 112 9.62 15.52 10.30
C TYR A 112 10.14 16.76 9.57
N GLU A 113 9.24 17.59 9.06
CA GLU A 113 9.58 18.87 8.41
C GLU A 113 10.28 19.82 9.39
N TYR A 114 9.77 19.94 10.62
CA TYR A 114 10.42 20.72 11.69
C TYR A 114 11.87 20.27 11.95
N HIS A 115 12.13 18.97 12.03
CA HIS A 115 13.49 18.46 12.26
C HIS A 115 14.39 18.68 11.03
N LEU A 116 13.86 18.59 9.81
CA LEU A 116 14.60 18.92 8.59
C LEU A 116 14.98 20.40 8.52
N GLU A 117 14.06 21.30 8.88
CA GLU A 117 14.32 22.75 8.94
C GLU A 117 15.42 23.09 9.96
N ASN A 118 15.50 22.31 11.04
CA ASN A 118 16.57 22.40 12.04
C ASN A 118 17.91 21.77 11.60
N GLY A 119 18.05 21.41 10.31
CA GLY A 119 19.31 20.93 9.73
C GLY A 119 19.63 19.46 10.03
N GLN A 120 18.64 18.67 10.46
CA GLN A 120 18.83 17.25 10.72
C GLN A 120 18.89 16.45 9.42
N ALA A 121 19.64 15.35 9.42
CA ALA A 121 19.62 14.40 8.32
C ALA A 121 18.25 13.73 8.22
N LYS A 122 17.84 13.32 7.01
CA LYS A 122 16.53 12.71 6.79
C LYS A 122 16.26 11.51 7.71
N GLU A 123 17.26 10.65 7.91
CA GLU A 123 17.16 9.49 8.80
C GLU A 123 16.93 9.89 10.26
N THR A 124 17.70 10.85 10.77
CA THR A 124 17.56 11.32 12.15
C THR A 124 16.26 12.09 12.37
N ALA A 125 15.84 12.89 11.38
CA ALA A 125 14.56 13.58 11.40
C ALA A 125 13.37 12.60 11.44
N ARG A 126 13.41 11.49 10.68
CA ARG A 126 12.38 10.43 10.73
C ARG A 126 12.32 9.78 12.10
N ALA A 127 13.47 9.43 12.68
CA ALA A 127 13.54 8.81 13.99
C ALA A 127 13.00 9.74 15.09
N MET A 128 13.35 11.03 15.05
CA MET A 128 12.86 12.02 16.02
C MET A 128 11.36 12.29 15.85
N ALA A 129 10.86 12.43 14.62
CA ALA A 129 9.43 12.57 14.37
C ALA A 129 8.63 11.37 14.87
N ASN A 130 9.16 10.14 14.71
CA ASN A 130 8.52 8.93 15.22
C ASN A 130 8.53 8.88 16.76
N ARG A 131 9.59 9.37 17.39
CA ARG A 131 9.64 9.51 18.85
C ARG A 131 8.60 10.51 19.35
N ASP A 132 8.54 11.69 18.75
CA ASP A 132 7.53 12.70 19.08
C ASP A 132 6.10 12.16 18.91
N LEU A 133 5.89 11.32 17.89
CA LEU A 133 4.61 10.69 17.63
C LEU A 133 4.23 9.68 18.73
N ARG A 134 5.19 8.87 19.21
CA ARG A 134 4.98 7.98 20.36
C ARG A 134 4.71 8.75 21.63
N ASP A 135 5.44 9.85 21.86
CA ASP A 135 5.24 10.71 23.03
C ASP A 135 3.85 11.36 23.03
N SER A 136 3.31 11.68 21.85
CA SER A 136 2.02 12.39 21.71
C SER A 136 0.80 11.46 21.59
N PHE A 137 0.94 10.30 20.95
CA PHE A 137 -0.17 9.38 20.64
C PHE A 137 -0.06 8.01 21.32
N GLY A 138 1.00 7.78 22.09
CA GLY A 138 1.28 6.53 22.79
C GLY A 138 2.25 5.62 22.02
N ASP A 139 2.91 4.71 22.74
CA ASP A 139 3.96 3.84 22.19
C ASP A 139 3.49 2.96 21.02
N GLU A 140 2.21 2.58 21.01
CA GLU A 140 1.56 1.76 19.97
C GLU A 140 1.36 2.52 18.64
N ALA A 141 1.48 3.85 18.63
CA ALA A 141 1.30 4.65 17.43
C ALA A 141 2.55 4.69 16.53
N GLY A 142 3.70 4.25 17.04
CA GLY A 142 4.98 4.34 16.35
C GLY A 142 5.08 3.44 15.11
N TYR A 143 5.80 3.92 14.10
CA TYR A 143 6.08 3.17 12.87
C TYR A 143 7.46 2.52 12.92
N SER A 144 7.66 1.47 12.12
CA SER A 144 8.99 0.91 11.84
C SER A 144 9.79 1.82 10.91
N GLU A 145 11.11 1.64 10.88
CA GLU A 145 12.00 2.46 10.05
C GLU A 145 11.68 2.37 8.54
N GLN A 146 11.33 1.18 8.06
CA GLN A 146 10.92 0.94 6.67
C GLN A 146 9.59 1.62 6.33
N GLU A 147 8.65 1.64 7.27
CA GLU A 147 7.38 2.35 7.11
C GLU A 147 7.59 3.86 7.10
N LEU A 148 8.44 4.39 7.99
CA LEU A 148 8.79 5.81 8.02
C LEU A 148 9.43 6.26 6.71
N GLU A 149 10.33 5.46 6.14
CA GLU A 149 10.90 5.76 4.82
C GLU A 149 9.82 5.79 3.74
N THR A 150 8.86 4.86 3.80
CA THR A 150 7.76 4.82 2.82
C THR A 150 6.80 6.02 2.98
N ILE A 151 6.55 6.45 4.21
CA ILE A 151 5.59 7.53 4.54
C ILE A 151 6.23 8.92 4.33
N LEU A 152 7.51 9.08 4.64
CA LEU A 152 8.25 10.35 4.69
C LEU A 152 9.41 10.40 3.67
N SER A 153 9.29 9.68 2.54
CA SER A 153 10.29 9.69 1.46
C SER A 153 10.48 11.06 0.83
#